data_AF-A0A017SQT1-F1
#
_entry.id   AF-A0A017SQT1-F1
#
_cell.length_a   1.000
_cell.length_b   1.000
_cell.length_c   1.000
_cell.angle_alpha   90.00
_cell.angle_beta   90.00
_cell.angle_gamma   90.00
#
_symmetry.space_group_name_H-M   'P 1'
#
loop_
_entity.id
_entity.type
_entity.pdbx_description
1 polymer ?
#
loop_
_entity_poly.entity_id
_entity_poly.type
_entity_poly.pdbx_seq_one_letter_code
_entity_poly.pdbx_strand_id
1 'polypeptide(L)'
;MASCNFAAIFEYGSMDAKLPSKFEENFPQQQQQGEEQECVSSNMIYYGSCLAFGAFSVILDQIGNEHVYPAVHVYLAFFWCMELNNNMGHINLVIPWSKIATFLNRMIRNDTDLSVINCDEFPVVGNRKNMPEDFLIRGQVWSQRYFPVNFFKDAIPEDDGRLIEVPSLRTSRIYRCLWLGGKLAKYFLYSSRSFSTTPFAQELEKAAPLDPFATNLDEEIKRMNKDNWYST
;
A
#
# COMPACT_ATOMS: atom_id res chain seq x y z
N MET A 1 9.29 2.67 -10.04
CA MET A 1 7.94 3.22 -10.26
C MET A 1 7.16 3.36 -8.98
N ALA A 2 6.90 2.29 -8.20
CA ALA A 2 6.10 2.38 -6.95
C ALA A 2 6.65 3.43 -5.96
N SER A 3 7.97 3.49 -5.74
CA SER A 3 8.61 4.49 -4.87
C SER A 3 8.35 5.94 -5.30
N CYS A 4 8.44 6.24 -6.60
CA CYS A 4 8.15 7.57 -7.15
C CYS A 4 6.67 7.93 -6.99
N ASN A 5 5.79 6.95 -7.16
CA ASN A 5 4.34 7.15 -7.00
C ASN A 5 3.99 7.52 -5.55
N PHE A 6 4.59 6.86 -4.56
CA PHE A 6 4.39 7.25 -3.17
C PHE A 6 5.07 8.56 -2.81
N ALA A 7 6.24 8.85 -3.40
CA ALA A 7 6.90 10.13 -3.20
C ALA A 7 6.02 11.31 -3.66
N ALA A 8 5.27 11.13 -4.76
CA ALA A 8 4.29 12.11 -5.21
C ALA A 8 3.10 12.23 -4.23
N ILE A 9 2.57 11.12 -3.71
CA ILE A 9 1.48 11.13 -2.70
C ILE A 9 1.94 11.81 -1.39
N PHE A 10 3.18 11.58 -0.99
CA PHE A 10 3.76 12.15 0.23
C PHE A 10 4.33 13.56 0.04
N GLU A 11 4.26 14.09 -1.19
CA GLU A 11 4.83 15.39 -1.56
C GLU A 11 6.31 15.53 -1.11
N TYR A 12 7.09 14.46 -1.20
CA TYR A 12 8.49 14.49 -0.72
C TYR A 12 9.28 15.60 -1.40
N GLY A 13 9.92 16.46 -0.59
CA GLY A 13 10.64 17.64 -1.04
C GLY A 13 9.84 18.95 -0.94
N SER A 14 8.54 18.89 -0.63
CA SER A 14 7.74 20.05 -0.24
C SER A 14 7.94 20.35 1.26
N MET A 15 8.21 21.62 1.59
CA MET A 15 8.28 22.07 2.99
C MET A 15 6.91 22.05 3.69
N ASP A 16 5.83 22.06 2.89
CA ASP A 16 4.45 22.11 3.38
C ASP A 16 3.77 20.72 3.40
N ALA A 17 4.53 19.64 3.20
CA ALA A 17 4.00 18.28 3.10
C ALA A 17 3.35 17.84 4.43
N LYS A 18 2.02 17.63 4.42
CA LYS A 18 1.24 17.29 5.62
C LYS A 18 1.12 15.80 5.90
N LEU A 19 1.22 14.95 4.87
CA LEU A 19 1.08 13.51 5.06
C LEU A 19 2.28 12.88 5.79
N PRO A 20 3.55 13.23 5.48
CA PRO A 20 4.71 12.70 6.19
C PRO A 20 4.70 13.00 7.69
N SER A 21 4.29 14.21 8.10
CA SER A 21 4.32 14.62 9.51
C SER A 21 3.42 13.76 10.42
N LYS A 22 2.34 13.19 9.87
CA LYS A 22 1.47 12.23 10.57
C LYS A 22 2.13 10.88 10.88
N PHE A 23 3.27 10.60 10.26
CA PHE A 23 4.08 9.40 10.52
C PHE A 23 5.29 9.72 11.43
N GLU A 24 5.60 11.00 11.63
CA GLU A 24 6.79 11.47 12.36
C GLU A 24 6.51 11.84 13.83
N GLU A 25 5.32 11.57 14.38
CA GLU A 25 4.87 11.96 15.73
C GLU A 25 5.79 11.53 16.91
N ASN A 26 6.89 10.81 16.65
CA ASN A 26 7.92 10.46 17.64
C ASN A 26 9.17 11.37 17.62
N PHE A 27 9.24 12.42 16.78
CA PHE A 27 10.34 13.39 16.77
C PHE A 27 9.88 14.76 17.27
N PRO A 28 10.55 15.36 18.28
CA PRO A 28 10.12 16.65 18.82
C PRO A 28 10.46 17.78 17.83
N GLN A 29 9.44 18.39 17.20
CA GLN A 29 9.63 19.64 16.45
C GLN A 29 8.52 20.66 16.71
N GLN A 30 8.96 21.92 16.75
CA GLN A 30 8.26 23.12 17.21
C GLN A 30 7.13 23.55 16.25
N GLN A 31 5.97 23.86 16.81
CA GLN A 31 4.80 24.34 16.08
C GLN A 31 5.00 25.76 15.55
N GLN A 32 4.69 25.97 14.27
CA GLN A 32 4.21 27.25 13.75
C GLN A 32 2.89 27.02 13.00
N GLN A 33 1.86 27.77 13.42
CA GLN A 33 0.51 27.76 12.86
C GLN A 33 0.44 28.67 11.63
N GLY A 34 -0.11 28.14 10.53
CA GLY A 34 -0.54 28.88 9.35
C GLY A 34 -1.82 28.28 8.80
N GLU A 35 -2.95 28.93 9.08
CA GLU A 35 -4.29 28.58 8.60
C GLU A 35 -4.51 29.25 7.23
N GLU A 36 -4.37 28.50 6.12
CA GLU A 36 -5.00 28.79 4.80
C GLU A 36 -4.70 27.71 3.71
N GLN A 37 -3.92 26.66 4.00
CA GLN A 37 -3.39 25.71 2.99
C GLN A 37 -3.93 24.27 3.12
N GLU A 38 -5.23 24.08 3.36
CA GLU A 38 -5.84 22.76 3.58
C GLU A 38 -6.48 22.15 2.31
N CYS A 39 -7.11 22.95 1.45
CA CYS A 39 -7.74 22.43 0.23
C CYS A 39 -6.72 22.05 -0.87
N VAL A 40 -5.63 22.82 -1.01
CA VAL A 40 -4.64 22.62 -2.09
C VAL A 40 -3.83 21.33 -1.90
N SER A 41 -3.39 21.03 -0.67
CA SER A 41 -2.65 19.79 -0.37
C SER A 41 -3.54 18.55 -0.51
N SER A 42 -4.83 18.65 -0.13
CA SER A 42 -5.78 17.55 -0.29
C SER A 42 -5.97 17.14 -1.76
N ASN A 43 -6.02 18.13 -2.67
CA ASN A 43 -6.16 17.91 -4.11
C ASN A 43 -4.91 17.25 -4.72
N MET A 44 -3.71 17.68 -4.31
CA MET A 44 -2.45 17.09 -4.79
C MET A 44 -2.29 15.62 -4.36
N ILE A 45 -2.61 15.31 -3.11
CA ILE A 45 -2.62 13.93 -2.61
C ILE A 45 -3.62 13.08 -3.42
N TYR A 46 -4.80 13.64 -3.73
CA TYR A 46 -5.81 12.95 -4.53
C TYR A 46 -5.31 12.63 -5.94
N TYR A 47 -4.83 13.63 -6.69
CA TYR A 47 -4.32 13.39 -8.06
C TYR A 47 -3.10 12.47 -8.08
N GLY A 48 -2.19 12.61 -7.11
CA GLY A 48 -1.07 11.71 -6.91
C GLY A 48 -1.53 10.28 -6.70
N SER A 49 -2.61 10.09 -5.93
CA SER A 49 -3.23 8.78 -5.69
C SER A 49 -3.88 8.22 -6.95
N CYS A 50 -4.61 9.04 -7.72
CA CYS A 50 -5.19 8.62 -9.01
C CYS A 50 -4.10 8.11 -9.97
N LEU A 51 -3.01 8.85 -10.11
CA LEU A 51 -1.90 8.44 -10.97
C LEU A 51 -1.22 7.17 -10.45
N ALA A 52 -0.92 7.13 -9.15
CA ALA A 52 -0.26 6.00 -8.51
C ALA A 52 -1.06 4.70 -8.68
N PHE A 53 -2.36 4.75 -8.42
CA PHE A 53 -3.20 3.57 -8.45
C PHE A 53 -3.77 3.26 -9.83
N GLY A 54 -3.82 4.24 -10.73
CA GLY A 54 -3.95 3.99 -12.17
C GLY A 54 -2.78 3.15 -12.69
N ALA A 55 -1.54 3.52 -12.35
CA ALA A 55 -0.36 2.71 -12.68
C ALA A 55 -0.40 1.33 -12.00
N PHE A 56 -0.84 1.27 -10.73
CA PHE A 56 -0.99 0.00 -10.04
C PHE A 56 -2.05 -0.91 -10.68
N SER A 57 -3.16 -0.35 -11.15
CA SER A 57 -4.21 -1.06 -11.87
C SER A 57 -3.65 -1.75 -13.12
N VAL A 58 -2.79 -1.07 -13.89
CA VAL A 58 -2.09 -1.65 -15.04
C VAL A 58 -1.13 -2.78 -14.62
N ILE A 59 -0.44 -2.62 -13.48
CA ILE A 59 0.42 -3.67 -12.93
C ILE A 59 -0.41 -4.92 -12.57
N LEU A 60 -1.58 -4.73 -11.96
CA LEU A 60 -2.49 -5.82 -11.59
C LEU A 60 -3.10 -6.55 -12.80
N ASP A 61 -3.22 -5.88 -13.94
CA ASP A 61 -3.69 -6.51 -15.19
C ASP A 61 -2.67 -7.50 -15.76
N GLN A 62 -1.41 -7.46 -15.33
CA GLN A 62 -0.35 -8.39 -15.75
C GLN A 62 -0.45 -9.74 -15.02
N ILE A 63 -1.63 -10.35 -15.04
CA ILE A 63 -1.92 -11.61 -14.37
C ILE A 63 -1.00 -12.72 -14.88
N GLY A 64 -0.35 -13.43 -13.95
CA GLY A 64 0.58 -14.52 -14.26
C GLY A 64 2.02 -14.05 -14.53
N ASN A 65 2.27 -12.75 -14.65
CA ASN A 65 3.61 -12.20 -14.71
C ASN A 65 4.20 -12.10 -13.30
N GLU A 66 5.21 -12.90 -13.01
CA GLU A 66 5.84 -12.93 -11.68
C GLU A 66 6.74 -11.71 -11.44
N HIS A 67 7.19 -11.05 -12.50
CA HIS A 67 8.07 -9.87 -12.40
C HIS A 67 7.38 -8.66 -11.79
N VAL A 68 6.05 -8.67 -11.71
CA VAL A 68 5.30 -7.60 -11.04
C VAL A 68 5.12 -7.81 -9.54
N TYR A 69 5.43 -8.99 -9.00
CA TYR A 69 5.25 -9.30 -7.58
C TYR A 69 5.98 -8.34 -6.63
N PRO A 70 7.23 -7.89 -6.91
CA PRO A 70 7.88 -6.89 -6.07
C PRO A 70 7.08 -5.60 -5.97
N ALA A 71 6.52 -5.12 -7.08
CA ALA A 71 5.72 -3.91 -7.11
C ALA A 71 4.41 -4.10 -6.33
N VAL A 72 3.72 -5.22 -6.55
CA VAL A 72 2.48 -5.56 -5.83
C VAL A 72 2.71 -5.64 -4.33
N HIS A 73 3.78 -6.31 -3.89
CA HIS A 73 4.17 -6.38 -2.49
C HIS A 73 4.35 -4.98 -1.89
N VAL A 74 5.06 -4.10 -2.58
CA VAL A 74 5.33 -2.74 -2.14
C VAL A 74 4.05 -1.88 -2.04
N TYR A 75 3.11 -2.01 -2.98
CA TYR A 75 1.80 -1.34 -2.87
C TYR A 75 0.95 -1.85 -1.71
N LEU A 76 0.90 -3.16 -1.50
CA LEU A 76 0.17 -3.74 -0.37
C LEU A 76 0.79 -3.34 0.97
N ALA A 77 2.13 -3.30 1.04
CA ALA A 77 2.86 -2.83 2.23
C ALA A 77 2.54 -1.37 2.52
N PHE A 78 2.48 -0.53 1.49
CA PHE A 78 2.07 0.86 1.60
C PHE A 78 0.66 0.97 2.18
N PHE A 79 -0.34 0.27 1.61
CA PHE A 79 -1.72 0.32 2.13
C PHE A 79 -1.84 -0.14 3.58
N TRP A 80 -1.13 -1.20 3.94
CA TRP A 80 -1.10 -1.66 5.32
C TRP A 80 -0.53 -0.61 6.27
N CYS A 81 0.55 0.06 5.88
CA CYS A 81 1.12 1.14 6.68
C CYS A 81 0.19 2.36 6.77
N MET A 82 -0.52 2.70 5.70
CA MET A 82 -1.50 3.78 5.71
C MET A 82 -2.67 3.45 6.66
N GLU A 83 -3.18 2.22 6.64
CA GLU A 83 -4.24 1.76 7.56
C GLU A 83 -3.75 1.75 9.01
N LEU A 84 -2.53 1.29 9.27
CA LEU A 84 -1.93 1.29 10.62
C LEU A 84 -1.83 2.68 11.27
N ASN A 85 -1.84 3.73 10.46
CA ASN A 85 -1.75 5.12 10.91
C ASN A 85 -3.05 5.91 10.62
N ASN A 86 -4.17 5.23 10.32
CA ASN A 86 -5.47 5.83 10.01
C ASN A 86 -5.41 6.93 8.93
N ASN A 87 -4.46 6.82 8.00
CA ASN A 87 -4.18 7.85 7.00
C ASN A 87 -4.73 7.51 5.61
N MET A 88 -5.61 6.49 5.52
CA MET A 88 -6.17 6.04 4.25
C MET A 88 -7.07 7.09 3.57
N GLY A 89 -7.73 7.99 4.31
CA GLY A 89 -8.46 9.16 3.80
C GLY A 89 -9.17 8.94 2.45
N HIS A 90 -9.06 9.90 1.54
CA HIS A 90 -9.56 9.78 0.15
C HIS A 90 -8.74 8.84 -0.74
N ILE A 91 -7.56 8.39 -0.29
CA ILE A 91 -6.66 7.51 -1.03
C ILE A 91 -7.36 6.16 -1.28
N ASN A 92 -8.17 5.68 -0.34
CA ASN A 92 -8.86 4.40 -0.44
C ASN A 92 -9.93 4.32 -1.56
N LEU A 93 -10.41 5.45 -2.06
CA LEU A 93 -11.45 5.53 -3.09
C LEU A 93 -10.92 5.13 -4.46
N VAL A 94 -9.65 5.42 -4.69
CA VAL A 94 -8.99 5.24 -6.00
C VAL A 94 -8.15 3.96 -6.05
N ILE A 95 -8.15 3.15 -4.99
CA ILE A 95 -7.47 1.86 -4.94
C ILE A 95 -8.32 0.80 -5.67
N PRO A 96 -7.75 0.02 -6.61
CA PRO A 96 -8.47 -1.00 -7.36
C PRO A 96 -8.64 -2.31 -6.55
N TRP A 97 -9.38 -2.25 -5.44
CA TRP A 97 -9.65 -3.36 -4.52
C TRP A 97 -10.03 -4.68 -5.22
N SER A 98 -10.94 -4.66 -6.19
CA SER A 98 -11.39 -5.86 -6.90
C SER A 98 -10.28 -6.50 -7.73
N LYS A 99 -9.42 -5.68 -8.35
CA LYS A 99 -8.24 -6.19 -9.08
C LYS A 99 -7.21 -6.77 -8.12
N ILE A 100 -7.02 -6.17 -6.94
CA ILE A 100 -6.12 -6.71 -5.92
C ILE A 100 -6.59 -8.10 -5.47
N ALA A 101 -7.87 -8.26 -5.12
CA ALA A 101 -8.43 -9.56 -4.73
C ALA A 101 -8.23 -10.62 -5.83
N THR A 102 -8.48 -10.24 -7.09
CA THR A 102 -8.22 -11.09 -8.26
C THR A 102 -6.75 -11.48 -8.35
N PHE A 103 -5.82 -10.54 -8.16
CA PHE A 103 -4.39 -10.79 -8.23
C PHE A 103 -3.89 -11.70 -7.09
N LEU A 104 -4.36 -11.47 -5.86
CA LEU A 104 -4.06 -12.30 -4.70
C LEU A 104 -4.50 -13.75 -4.93
N ASN A 105 -5.70 -13.96 -5.48
CA ASN A 105 -6.19 -15.29 -5.85
C ASN A 105 -5.28 -16.00 -6.86
N ARG A 106 -4.65 -15.25 -7.77
CA ARG A 106 -3.73 -15.82 -8.76
C ARG A 106 -2.38 -16.22 -8.17
N MET A 107 -2.01 -15.67 -7.01
CA MET A 107 -0.84 -16.12 -6.27
C MET A 107 -1.08 -17.43 -5.50
N ILE A 108 -2.34 -17.79 -5.22
CA ILE A 108 -2.69 -19.02 -4.53
C ILE A 108 -2.53 -20.20 -5.50
N ARG A 109 -1.54 -21.04 -5.21
CA ARG A 109 -1.27 -22.31 -5.91
C ARG A 109 -1.67 -23.49 -5.03
N ASN A 110 -1.71 -24.69 -5.61
CA ASN A 110 -2.08 -25.91 -4.86
C ASN A 110 -1.15 -26.21 -3.68
N ASP A 111 0.12 -25.87 -3.82
CA ASP A 111 1.21 -26.04 -2.86
C ASP A 111 1.42 -24.83 -1.92
N THR A 112 0.57 -23.80 -2.01
CA THR A 112 0.67 -22.63 -1.15
C THR A 112 0.19 -22.96 0.26
N ASP A 113 1.04 -22.70 1.25
CA ASP A 113 0.64 -22.69 2.65
C ASP A 113 -0.24 -21.47 2.93
N LEU A 114 -1.52 -21.71 3.17
CA LEU A 114 -2.52 -20.68 3.39
C LEU A 114 -2.63 -20.23 4.85
N SER A 115 -1.94 -20.92 5.78
CA SER A 115 -1.89 -20.51 7.18
C SER A 115 -1.29 -19.11 7.34
N VAL A 116 -0.43 -18.71 6.39
CA VAL A 116 0.22 -17.40 6.34
C VAL A 116 -0.76 -16.23 6.28
N ILE A 117 -1.98 -16.42 5.74
CA ILE A 117 -2.99 -15.36 5.60
C ILE A 117 -3.46 -14.88 6.97
N ASN A 118 -3.60 -15.80 7.92
CA ASN A 118 -4.09 -15.51 9.27
C ASN A 118 -2.95 -15.39 10.29
N CYS A 119 -1.70 -15.38 9.82
CA CYS A 119 -0.54 -15.31 10.70
C CYS A 119 -0.37 -13.90 11.26
N ASP A 120 -0.04 -13.79 12.55
CA ASP A 120 0.26 -12.51 13.17
C ASP A 120 1.67 -12.02 12.87
N GLU A 121 2.60 -12.96 12.70
CA GLU A 121 4.00 -12.69 12.47
C GLU A 121 4.30 -12.35 11.01
N PHE A 122 5.33 -11.53 10.81
CA PHE A 122 5.80 -11.14 9.49
C PHE A 122 6.38 -12.36 8.74
N PRO A 123 5.91 -12.67 7.50
CA PRO A 123 6.33 -13.87 6.80
C PRO A 123 7.81 -13.83 6.38
N VAL A 124 8.53 -14.89 6.74
CA VAL A 124 9.92 -15.16 6.37
C VAL A 124 10.02 -16.58 5.81
N VAL A 125 10.60 -16.72 4.61
CA VAL A 125 10.76 -18.03 3.96
C VAL A 125 12.24 -18.30 3.68
N GLY A 126 12.71 -19.47 4.11
CA GLY A 126 14.09 -19.90 3.91
C GLY A 126 15.12 -19.05 4.64
N ASN A 127 16.37 -19.13 4.18
CA ASN A 127 17.52 -18.52 4.86
C ASN A 127 17.70 -17.02 4.54
N ARG A 128 17.06 -16.52 3.46
CA ARG A 128 17.19 -15.13 3.02
C ARG A 128 15.93 -14.35 3.39
N LYS A 129 16.04 -13.54 4.44
CA LYS A 129 14.91 -12.78 4.99
C LYS A 129 14.52 -11.58 4.11
N ASN A 130 15.49 -10.93 3.47
CA ASN A 130 15.28 -9.66 2.77
C ASN A 130 15.24 -9.84 1.25
N MET A 131 14.25 -9.22 0.62
CA MET A 131 14.09 -9.11 -0.82
C MET A 131 14.65 -7.76 -1.30
N PRO A 132 15.07 -7.62 -2.58
CA PRO A 132 15.60 -6.36 -3.10
C PRO A 132 14.72 -5.14 -2.80
N GLU A 133 13.41 -5.28 -2.97
CA GLU A 133 12.41 -4.24 -2.74
C GLU A 133 12.30 -3.82 -1.26
N ASP A 134 12.64 -4.70 -0.31
CA ASP A 134 12.63 -4.34 1.12
C ASP A 134 13.66 -3.26 1.42
N PHE A 135 14.84 -3.36 0.81
CA PHE A 135 15.90 -2.37 0.97
C PHE A 135 15.53 -1.03 0.34
N LEU A 136 14.77 -1.06 -0.77
CA LEU A 136 14.29 0.15 -1.43
C LEU A 136 13.30 0.93 -0.54
N ILE A 137 12.47 0.20 0.22
CA ILE A 137 11.44 0.85 1.03
C ILE A 137 11.85 1.09 2.50
N ARG A 138 12.85 0.41 3.06
CA ARG A 138 13.21 0.49 4.51
C ARG A 138 13.42 1.89 5.10
N GLY A 139 13.81 2.85 4.27
CA GLY A 139 14.08 4.24 4.67
C GLY A 139 12.91 5.20 4.43
N GLN A 140 11.80 4.70 3.88
CA GLN A 140 10.64 5.54 3.58
C GLN A 140 9.85 5.83 4.85
N VAL A 141 9.42 7.08 5.04
CA VAL A 141 8.67 7.53 6.23
C VAL A 141 7.44 6.67 6.50
N TRP A 142 6.67 6.33 5.46
CA TRP A 142 5.49 5.47 5.60
C TRP A 142 5.80 4.03 6.02
N SER A 143 7.02 3.55 5.78
CA SER A 143 7.39 2.14 5.98
C SER A 143 7.94 1.82 7.37
N GLN A 144 8.10 2.83 8.24
CA GLN A 144 8.81 2.69 9.52
C GLN A 144 8.22 1.61 10.43
N ARG A 145 6.92 1.36 10.35
CA ARG A 145 6.20 0.35 11.15
C ARG A 145 5.99 -0.98 10.39
N TYR A 146 6.50 -1.08 9.17
CA TYR A 146 6.28 -2.25 8.31
C TYR A 146 7.14 -3.45 8.71
N PHE A 147 8.43 -3.21 8.98
CA PHE A 147 9.39 -4.27 9.23
C PHE A 147 9.51 -4.58 10.72
N PRO A 148 9.68 -5.86 11.10
CA PRO A 148 10.04 -6.22 12.46
C PRO A 148 11.35 -5.58 12.92
N VAL A 149 11.50 -5.43 14.23
CA VAL A 149 12.77 -4.98 14.83
C VAL A 149 13.90 -5.92 14.41
N ASN A 150 15.07 -5.36 14.07
CA ASN A 150 16.25 -6.09 13.61
C ASN A 150 16.08 -6.87 12.29
N PHE A 151 15.03 -6.62 11.50
CA PHE A 151 14.79 -7.34 10.25
C PHE A 151 15.96 -7.27 9.24
N PHE A 152 16.78 -6.21 9.30
CA PHE A 152 17.94 -6.02 8.44
C PHE A 152 19.30 -6.27 9.12
N LYS A 153 19.34 -6.73 10.38
CA LYS A 153 20.58 -6.78 11.19
C LYS A 153 21.66 -7.72 10.64
N ASP A 154 21.26 -8.78 9.92
CA ASP A 154 22.16 -9.77 9.33
C ASP A 154 21.98 -9.85 7.80
N ALA A 155 21.54 -8.75 7.19
CA ALA A 155 21.25 -8.72 5.77
C ALA A 155 22.56 -8.81 4.98
N ILE A 156 22.61 -9.70 3.98
CA ILE A 156 23.80 -9.88 3.13
C ILE A 156 24.09 -8.54 2.41
N PRO A 157 25.32 -8.00 2.51
CA PRO A 157 25.70 -6.75 1.85
C PRO A 157 25.47 -6.79 0.35
N GLU A 158 25.12 -5.64 -0.25
CA GLU A 158 24.91 -5.48 -1.70
C GLU A 158 26.16 -5.79 -2.53
N ASP A 159 27.36 -5.73 -1.92
CA ASP A 159 28.68 -5.82 -2.55
C ASP A 159 29.06 -7.24 -3.05
N ASP A 160 28.32 -8.29 -2.66
CA ASP A 160 28.46 -9.63 -3.29
C ASP A 160 27.81 -9.69 -4.69
N GLY A 161 27.37 -8.54 -5.22
CA GLY A 161 27.33 -8.22 -6.65
C GLY A 161 26.24 -8.93 -7.47
N ARG A 162 25.51 -9.87 -6.89
CA ARG A 162 24.34 -10.48 -7.52
C ARG A 162 23.25 -10.71 -6.48
N LEU A 163 22.24 -9.85 -6.49
CA LEU A 163 20.91 -10.22 -5.98
C LEU A 163 20.36 -11.29 -6.94
N ILE A 164 20.88 -12.52 -6.85
CA ILE A 164 20.42 -13.63 -7.67
C ILE A 164 18.98 -13.91 -7.27
N GLU A 165 18.09 -13.76 -8.23
CA GLU A 165 16.70 -14.15 -8.08
C GLU A 165 16.66 -15.66 -7.87
N VAL A 166 16.17 -16.09 -6.70
CA VAL A 166 16.08 -17.50 -6.30
C VAL A 166 14.62 -17.87 -6.05
N PRO A 167 14.20 -19.13 -6.25
CA PRO A 167 12.82 -19.54 -6.06
C PRO A 167 12.23 -19.18 -4.68
N SER A 168 13.04 -19.15 -3.62
CA SER A 168 12.60 -18.75 -2.27
C SER A 168 12.20 -17.28 -2.17
N LEU A 169 12.77 -16.38 -2.98
CA LEU A 169 12.36 -14.97 -3.02
C LEU A 169 10.97 -14.84 -3.64
N ARG A 170 10.68 -15.59 -4.71
CA ARG A 170 9.34 -15.68 -5.26
C ARG A 170 8.32 -16.14 -4.21
N THR A 171 8.61 -17.22 -3.49
CA THR A 171 7.72 -17.71 -2.42
C THR A 171 7.54 -16.67 -1.32
N SER A 172 8.61 -15.97 -0.93
CA SER A 172 8.55 -14.88 0.04
C SER A 172 7.61 -13.75 -0.40
N ARG A 173 7.66 -13.34 -1.68
CA ARG A 173 6.75 -12.32 -2.23
C ARG A 173 5.30 -12.76 -2.18
N ILE A 174 5.01 -13.99 -2.61
CA ILE A 174 3.67 -14.56 -2.56
C ILE A 174 3.15 -14.54 -1.12
N TYR A 175 3.93 -15.05 -0.17
CA TYR A 175 3.52 -15.15 1.23
C TYR A 175 3.30 -13.77 1.85
N ARG A 176 4.14 -12.77 1.56
CA ARG A 176 3.91 -11.39 2.04
C ARG A 176 2.69 -10.75 1.43
N CYS A 177 2.42 -10.96 0.14
CA CYS A 177 1.21 -10.42 -0.48
C CYS A 177 -0.06 -11.05 0.11
N LEU A 178 -0.07 -12.38 0.31
CA LEU A 178 -1.20 -13.09 0.91
C LEU A 178 -1.41 -12.69 2.38
N TRP A 179 -0.34 -12.58 3.15
CA TRP A 179 -0.37 -12.07 4.53
C TRP A 179 -0.93 -10.65 4.60
N LEU A 180 -0.47 -9.75 3.71
CA LEU A 180 -1.01 -8.38 3.64
C LEU A 180 -2.48 -8.35 3.24
N GLY A 181 -2.91 -9.24 2.34
CA GLY A 181 -4.32 -9.44 2.03
C GLY A 181 -5.14 -9.80 3.27
N GLY A 182 -4.60 -10.67 4.15
CA GLY A 182 -5.20 -11.01 5.43
C GLY A 182 -5.21 -9.86 6.44
N LYS A 183 -4.13 -9.07 6.51
CA LYS A 183 -4.06 -7.88 7.40
C LYS A 183 -5.02 -6.77 6.98
N LEU A 184 -5.34 -6.67 5.70
CA LEU A 184 -6.30 -5.72 5.14
C LEU A 184 -7.76 -6.26 5.16
N ALA A 185 -8.14 -6.96 6.23
CA ALA A 185 -9.45 -7.63 6.36
C ALA A 185 -10.67 -6.68 6.28
N LYS A 186 -10.48 -5.38 6.52
CA LYS A 186 -11.49 -4.34 6.27
C LYS A 186 -11.91 -4.25 4.79
N TYR A 187 -10.96 -4.54 3.90
CA TYR A 187 -11.13 -4.44 2.45
C TYR A 187 -11.32 -5.80 1.79
N PHE A 188 -10.77 -6.86 2.39
CA PHE A 188 -10.79 -8.20 1.83
C PHE A 188 -11.39 -9.23 2.78
N LEU A 189 -12.14 -10.16 2.20
CA LEU A 189 -12.59 -11.38 2.87
C LEU A 189 -11.85 -12.56 2.27
N TYR A 190 -11.32 -13.42 3.13
CA TYR A 190 -10.74 -14.69 2.69
C TYR A 190 -11.63 -15.85 3.12
N SER A 191 -12.23 -16.54 2.15
CA SER A 191 -13.11 -17.68 2.39
C SER A 191 -13.04 -18.68 1.24
N SER A 192 -13.26 -19.96 1.52
CA SER A 192 -13.29 -21.02 0.50
C SER A 192 -12.06 -21.02 -0.43
N ARG A 193 -10.88 -20.79 0.15
CA ARG A 193 -9.59 -20.65 -0.54
C ARG A 193 -9.52 -19.51 -1.57
N SER A 194 -10.30 -18.45 -1.38
CA SER A 194 -10.30 -17.28 -2.26
C SER A 194 -10.49 -15.97 -1.49
N PHE A 195 -9.84 -14.92 -1.97
CA PHE A 195 -10.09 -13.55 -1.62
C PHE A 195 -11.27 -12.99 -2.42
N SER A 196 -12.12 -12.22 -1.74
CA SER A 196 -13.13 -11.33 -2.32
C SER A 196 -13.07 -9.97 -1.65
N THR A 197 -13.69 -8.96 -2.25
CA THR A 197 -13.82 -7.63 -1.66
C THR A 197 -14.96 -7.60 -0.65
N THR A 198 -14.78 -6.85 0.44
CA THR A 198 -15.88 -6.54 1.37
C THR A 198 -16.91 -5.62 0.70
N PRO A 199 -18.16 -5.58 1.20
CA PRO A 199 -19.14 -4.60 0.72
C PRO A 199 -18.62 -3.16 0.81
N PHE A 200 -17.90 -2.83 1.88
CA PHE A 200 -17.23 -1.54 2.07
C PHE A 200 -16.26 -1.22 0.92
N ALA A 201 -15.35 -2.14 0.58
CA ALA A 201 -14.42 -1.95 -0.54
C ALA A 201 -15.13 -1.80 -1.89
N GLN A 202 -16.22 -2.54 -2.13
CA GLN A 202 -17.01 -2.44 -3.35
C GLN A 202 -17.71 -1.10 -3.48
N GLU A 203 -18.22 -0.56 -2.39
CA GLU A 203 -18.86 0.74 -2.36
C GLU A 203 -17.82 1.87 -2.55
N LEU A 204 -16.60 1.74 -2.00
CA LEU A 204 -15.49 2.67 -2.29
C LEU A 204 -15.16 2.73 -3.79
N GLU A 205 -15.01 1.58 -4.46
CA GLU A 205 -14.73 1.56 -5.91
C GLU A 205 -15.87 2.17 -6.74
N LYS A 206 -17.12 2.01 -6.31
CA LYS A 206 -18.28 2.62 -6.98
C LYS A 206 -18.35 4.13 -6.77
N ALA A 207 -17.87 4.61 -5.63
CA ALA A 207 -17.81 6.03 -5.31
C ALA A 207 -16.63 6.74 -6.00
N ALA A 208 -15.71 5.99 -6.61
CA ALA A 208 -14.59 6.55 -7.35
C ALA A 208 -15.09 7.40 -8.55
N PRO A 209 -14.57 8.62 -8.74
CA PRO A 209 -15.01 9.49 -9.84
C PRO A 209 -14.67 8.88 -11.20
N LEU A 210 -15.62 8.93 -12.14
CA LEU A 210 -15.46 8.40 -13.50
C LEU A 210 -14.33 9.09 -14.28
N ASP A 211 -14.15 10.39 -14.04
CA ASP A 211 -13.01 11.17 -14.50
C ASP A 211 -12.48 12.00 -13.31
N PRO A 212 -11.32 11.62 -12.75
CA PRO A 212 -10.74 12.33 -11.62
C PRO A 212 -10.29 13.76 -11.98
N PHE A 213 -10.17 14.09 -13.28
CA PHE A 213 -9.71 15.39 -13.75
C PHE A 213 -10.83 16.29 -14.30
N ALA A 214 -12.03 15.77 -14.52
CA ALA A 214 -13.17 16.56 -15.03
C ALA A 214 -14.16 17.03 -13.96
N THR A 215 -14.08 16.51 -12.73
CA THR A 215 -15.07 16.75 -11.67
C THR A 215 -14.60 17.82 -10.68
N ASN A 216 -15.50 18.70 -10.22
CA ASN A 216 -15.18 19.66 -9.16
C ASN A 216 -15.01 18.90 -7.83
N LEU A 217 -13.75 18.66 -7.48
CA LEU A 217 -13.32 17.83 -6.36
C LEU A 217 -13.87 18.32 -5.00
N ASP A 218 -14.11 19.62 -4.85
CA ASP A 218 -14.66 20.19 -3.60
C ASP A 218 -16.11 19.76 -3.36
N GLU A 219 -16.91 19.64 -4.42
CA GLU A 219 -18.30 19.14 -4.34
C GLU A 219 -18.32 17.65 -4.02
N GLU A 220 -17.38 16.90 -4.58
CA GLU A 220 -17.29 15.45 -4.41
C GLU A 220 -16.76 15.08 -3.02
N ILE A 221 -15.74 15.77 -2.51
CA ILE A 221 -15.25 15.64 -1.13
C ILE A 221 -16.36 16.02 -0.14
N LYS A 222 -17.12 17.10 -0.40
CA LYS A 222 -18.28 17.47 0.44
C LYS A 222 -19.36 16.41 0.42
N ARG A 223 -19.65 15.79 -0.73
CA ARG A 223 -20.61 14.68 -0.84
C ARG A 223 -20.13 13.47 -0.05
N MET A 224 -18.86 13.09 -0.19
CA MET A 224 -18.29 11.93 0.50
C MET A 224 -18.22 12.11 2.02
N ASN A 225 -17.92 13.32 2.49
CA ASN A 225 -17.96 13.65 3.92
C ASN A 225 -19.40 13.71 4.47
N LYS A 226 -20.36 14.15 3.65
CA LYS A 226 -21.79 14.19 4.02
C LYS A 226 -22.40 12.78 4.13
N ASP A 227 -21.90 11.83 3.34
CA ASP A 227 -22.33 10.43 3.37
C ASP A 227 -21.67 9.63 4.53
N ASN A 228 -20.94 10.29 5.44
CA ASN A 228 -20.45 9.77 6.72
C ASN A 228 -19.52 8.54 6.62
N TRP A 229 -18.81 8.39 5.51
CA TRP A 229 -17.88 7.28 5.26
C TRP A 229 -16.72 7.15 6.26
N TYR A 230 -16.39 8.23 6.98
CA TYR A 230 -15.28 8.30 7.94
C TYR A 230 -15.73 8.65 9.37
N SER A 231 -17.04 8.70 9.63
CA SER A 231 -17.57 9.00 10.97
C SER A 231 -17.82 7.71 11.73
N THR A 232 -16.75 7.09 12.24
CA THR A 232 -16.79 6.15 13.39
C THR A 232 -15.40 6.00 13.99
#